data_AF-A0A812L4A5-F1
#
_entry.id   AF-A0A812L4A5-F1
#
_cell.length_a   1.000
_cell.length_b   1.000
_cell.length_c   1.000
_cell.angle_alpha   90.00
_cell.angle_beta   90.00
_cell.angle_gamma   90.00
#
_symmetry.space_group_name_H-M   'P 1'
#
loop_
_entity.id
_entity.type
_entity.pdbx_description
1 polymer ?
#
loop_
_entity_poly.entity_id
_entity_poly.type
_entity_poly.pdbx_seq_one_letter_code
_entity_poly.pdbx_strand_id
1 'polypeptide(L)'
;MLMQRDAEDWQALLQAFERNRGGKRRILFQEMGGQSEEMVLEPQLRWFEVKTLLLEKVSHRLPKPPAGMRTDVRCYDGTEELSHDETMVATFPDEVFVVYQTAEVDKSSSSGSSMPSLFGSDGSDY
;
A
#
# COMPACT_ATOMS: atom_id res chain seq x y z
N MET A 1 16.39 31.92 20.92
CA MET A 1 17.01 30.67 20.44
C MET A 1 16.14 29.51 20.92
N LEU A 2 15.21 29.03 20.10
CA LEU A 2 14.18 28.05 20.50
C LEU A 2 14.01 26.92 19.46
N MET A 3 14.94 26.77 18.51
CA MET A 3 14.78 25.90 17.34
C MET A 3 15.69 24.65 17.37
N GLN A 4 16.48 24.45 18.43
CA GLN A 4 17.44 23.33 18.51
C GLN A 4 16.96 22.17 19.40
N ARG A 5 16.07 22.42 20.38
CA ARG A 5 15.54 21.36 21.26
C ARG A 5 14.63 20.37 20.53
N ASP A 6 13.79 20.84 19.61
CA ASP A 6 12.85 19.97 18.88
C ASP A 6 13.54 18.88 18.03
N ALA A 7 14.72 19.16 17.47
CA ALA A 7 15.44 18.18 16.63
C ALA A 7 16.10 17.08 17.48
N GLU A 8 16.66 17.44 18.63
CA GLU A 8 17.29 16.50 19.57
C GLU A 8 16.23 15.66 20.31
N ASP A 9 15.08 16.26 20.67
CA ASP A 9 13.93 15.54 21.21
C ASP A 9 13.35 14.57 20.17
N TRP A 10 13.32 14.95 18.90
CA TRP A 10 12.86 14.05 17.83
C TRP A 10 13.82 12.87 17.59
N GLN A 11 15.14 13.11 17.60
CA GLN A 11 16.12 12.03 17.53
C GLN A 11 16.10 11.13 18.76
N ALA A 12 15.91 11.69 19.96
CA ALA A 12 15.79 10.92 21.19
C ALA A 12 14.49 10.08 21.19
N LEU A 13 13.39 10.62 20.66
CA LEU A 13 12.15 9.87 20.45
C LEU A 13 12.33 8.76 19.41
N LEU A 14 13.02 9.02 18.29
CA LEU A 14 13.34 8.00 17.28
C LEU A 14 14.25 6.90 17.82
N GLN A 15 15.27 7.26 18.61
CA GLN A 15 16.15 6.28 19.27
C GLN A 15 15.42 5.52 20.37
N ALA A 16 14.55 6.16 21.16
CA ALA A 16 13.68 5.49 22.12
C ALA A 16 12.66 4.58 21.41
N PHE A 17 12.22 4.99 20.21
CA PHE A 17 11.42 4.18 19.30
C PHE A 17 12.20 2.95 18.88
N GLU A 18 13.35 3.09 18.21
CA GLU A 18 14.23 1.97 17.79
C GLU A 18 14.57 1.03 18.95
N ARG A 19 14.86 1.58 20.13
CA ARG A 19 15.24 0.82 21.33
C ARG A 19 14.07 0.05 21.96
N ASN A 20 12.83 0.54 21.83
CA ASN A 20 11.62 -0.21 22.21
C ASN A 20 11.11 -1.14 21.09
N ARG A 21 11.74 -1.13 19.91
CA ARG A 21 11.20 -1.65 18.66
C ARG A 21 12.15 -2.58 17.92
N GLY A 22 13.10 -3.19 18.63
CA GLY A 22 13.72 -4.43 18.18
C GLY A 22 12.70 -5.59 18.01
N GLY A 23 11.46 -5.41 18.48
CA GLY A 23 10.35 -6.35 18.29
C GLY A 23 9.45 -5.94 17.12
N LYS A 24 9.07 -6.94 16.31
CA LYS A 24 8.00 -6.82 15.31
C LYS A 24 6.72 -6.29 15.98
N ARG A 25 6.00 -5.38 15.32
CA ARG A 25 4.73 -4.85 15.83
C ARG A 25 3.59 -5.78 15.48
N ARG A 26 2.66 -5.95 16.41
CA ARG A 26 1.45 -6.73 16.22
C ARG A 26 0.31 -5.77 15.92
N ILE A 27 -0.23 -5.84 14.71
CA ILE A 27 -1.31 -4.98 14.23
C ILE A 27 -2.52 -5.86 13.94
N LEU A 28 -3.67 -5.45 14.46
CA LEU A 28 -4.96 -6.08 14.21
C LEU A 28 -5.66 -5.36 13.06
N PHE A 29 -5.91 -6.08 11.97
CA PHE A 29 -6.69 -5.59 10.84
C PHE A 29 -8.12 -6.05 10.99
N GLN A 30 -9.04 -5.14 11.31
CA GLN A 30 -10.44 -5.44 11.50
C GLN A 30 -11.25 -5.12 10.24
N GLU A 31 -11.85 -6.14 9.64
CA GLU A 31 -12.73 -5.97 8.50
C GLU A 31 -14.13 -5.54 8.95
N MET A 32 -14.78 -4.69 8.15
CA MET A 32 -16.20 -4.33 8.35
C MET A 32 -17.15 -5.55 8.34
N GLY A 33 -16.73 -6.67 7.74
CA GLY A 33 -17.47 -7.94 7.76
C GLY A 33 -17.40 -8.72 9.09
N GLY A 34 -16.71 -8.17 10.10
CA GLY A 34 -16.56 -8.79 11.42
C GLY A 34 -15.41 -9.80 11.52
N GLN A 35 -14.65 -10.01 10.43
CA GLN A 35 -13.40 -10.77 10.49
C GLN A 35 -12.26 -9.86 10.95
N SER A 36 -11.30 -10.42 11.67
CA SER A 36 -10.08 -9.71 12.03
C SER A 36 -8.86 -10.58 11.75
N GLU A 37 -7.81 -9.94 11.24
CA GLU A 37 -6.58 -10.59 10.84
C GLU A 37 -5.42 -9.93 11.57
N GLU A 38 -4.74 -10.67 12.43
CA GLU A 38 -3.57 -10.17 13.15
C GLU A 38 -2.30 -10.40 12.31
N MET A 39 -1.49 -9.36 12.15
CA MET A 39 -0.21 -9.45 11.47
C MET A 39 0.92 -8.92 12.35
N VAL A 40 2.02 -9.65 12.33
CA VAL A 40 3.26 -9.28 13.00
C VAL A 40 4.18 -8.67 11.95
N LEU A 41 4.24 -7.34 11.91
CA LEU A 41 4.86 -6.56 10.85
C LEU A 41 6.17 -5.93 11.35
N GLU A 42 7.13 -5.84 10.44
CA GLU A 42 8.38 -5.17 10.75
C GLU A 42 8.19 -3.65 10.80
N PRO A 43 8.82 -2.99 11.79
CA PRO A 43 8.69 -1.56 12.02
C PRO A 43 9.07 -0.67 10.84
N GLN A 44 9.99 -1.14 10.00
CA GLN A 44 10.50 -0.45 8.82
C GLN A 44 9.62 -0.59 7.56
N LEU A 45 8.65 -1.51 7.56
CA LEU A 45 7.79 -1.71 6.39
C LEU A 45 6.96 -0.46 6.11
N ARG A 46 6.78 -0.18 4.83
CA ARG A 46 5.90 0.90 4.36
C ARG A 46 4.48 0.40 4.21
N TRP A 47 3.56 1.35 4.22
CA TRP A 47 2.14 1.05 4.12
C TRP A 47 1.76 0.28 2.85
N PHE A 48 2.37 0.63 1.72
CA PHE A 48 2.18 -0.09 0.46
C PHE A 48 2.57 -1.58 0.57
N GLU A 49 3.65 -1.89 1.28
CA GLU A 49 4.12 -3.27 1.48
C GLU A 49 3.15 -4.04 2.38
N VAL A 50 2.64 -3.39 3.44
CA VAL A 50 1.63 -3.96 4.34
C VAL A 50 0.32 -4.25 3.60
N LYS A 51 -0.18 -3.32 2.79
CA LYS A 51 -1.37 -3.54 1.94
C LYS A 51 -1.20 -4.75 1.03
N THR A 52 -0.03 -4.89 0.42
CA THR A 52 0.30 -6.03 -0.46
C THR A 52 0.30 -7.35 0.30
N LEU A 53 0.96 -7.40 1.47
CA LEU A 53 0.97 -8.59 2.33
C LEU A 53 -0.42 -8.95 2.85
N LEU A 54 -1.21 -7.94 3.24
CA LEU A 54 -2.58 -8.14 3.70
C LEU A 54 -3.44 -8.71 2.57
N LEU A 55 -3.38 -8.11 1.37
CA LEU A 55 -4.05 -8.62 0.18
C LEU A 55 -3.68 -10.06 -0.13
N GLU A 56 -2.39 -10.40 -0.13
CA GLU A 56 -1.93 -11.77 -0.35
C GLU A 56 -2.54 -12.72 0.69
N LYS A 57 -2.51 -12.31 1.96
CA LYS A 57 -3.01 -13.10 3.08
C LYS A 57 -4.52 -13.31 3.07
N VAL A 58 -5.32 -12.36 2.56
CA VAL A 58 -6.79 -12.50 2.50
C VAL A 58 -7.30 -12.84 1.09
N SER A 59 -6.43 -12.90 0.09
CA SER A 59 -6.78 -13.12 -1.32
C SER A 59 -7.59 -14.38 -1.56
N HIS A 60 -7.39 -15.43 -0.74
CA HIS A 60 -8.12 -16.69 -0.84
C HIS A 60 -9.56 -16.61 -0.33
N ARG A 61 -9.88 -15.62 0.51
CA ARG A 61 -11.24 -15.40 1.06
C ARG A 61 -12.00 -14.34 0.29
N LEU A 62 -11.28 -13.41 -0.36
CA LEU A 62 -11.90 -12.33 -1.11
C LEU A 62 -12.55 -12.84 -2.40
N PRO A 63 -13.71 -12.28 -2.79
CA PRO A 63 -14.32 -12.59 -4.08
C PRO A 63 -13.35 -12.17 -5.20
N LYS A 64 -13.19 -13.04 -6.20
CA LYS A 64 -12.37 -12.71 -7.37
C LYS A 64 -12.98 -11.50 -8.08
N PRO A 65 -12.20 -10.43 -8.32
CA PRO A 65 -12.69 -9.28 -9.04
C PRO A 65 -13.09 -9.70 -10.47
N PRO A 66 -14.13 -9.10 -11.05
CA PRO A 66 -14.51 -9.35 -12.44
C PRO A 66 -13.40 -8.90 -13.40
N ALA A 67 -13.41 -9.42 -14.62
CA ALA A 67 -12.39 -9.12 -15.62
C ALA A 67 -12.28 -7.61 -15.88
N GLY A 68 -11.07 -7.05 -15.70
CA GLY A 68 -10.83 -5.61 -15.84
C GLY A 68 -11.01 -4.80 -14.55
N MET A 69 -11.28 -5.45 -13.40
CA MET A 69 -11.27 -4.82 -12.09
C MET A 69 -10.14 -5.38 -11.21
N ARG A 70 -9.67 -4.57 -10.27
CA ARG A 70 -8.72 -4.96 -9.21
C ARG A 70 -9.37 -4.81 -7.85
N THR A 71 -8.95 -5.63 -6.90
CA THR A 71 -9.28 -5.38 -5.50
C THR A 71 -8.37 -4.30 -4.98
N ASP A 72 -8.97 -3.21 -4.52
CA ASP A 72 -8.35 -2.12 -3.80
C ASP A 72 -8.57 -2.30 -2.29
N VAL A 73 -7.63 -1.81 -1.50
CA VAL A 73 -7.66 -1.90 -0.04
C VAL A 73 -7.53 -0.52 0.55
N ARG A 74 -8.56 -0.15 1.28
CA ARG A 74 -8.58 1.07 2.09
C ARG A 74 -8.49 0.67 3.54
N CYS A 75 -7.63 1.33 4.28
CA CYS A 75 -7.60 1.14 5.72
C CYS A 75 -7.74 2.46 6.45
N TYR A 76 -8.32 2.37 7.63
CA TYR A 76 -8.78 3.50 8.42
C TYR A 76 -8.25 3.37 9.84
N ASP A 77 -7.80 4.48 10.40
CA ASP A 77 -7.62 4.66 11.84
C ASP A 77 -8.86 5.37 12.37
N GLY A 78 -9.79 4.60 12.94
CA GLY A 78 -11.12 5.09 13.30
C GLY A 78 -11.89 5.64 12.10
N THR A 79 -11.92 6.97 11.94
CA THR A 79 -12.60 7.67 10.84
C THR A 79 -11.66 8.23 9.78
N GLU A 80 -10.35 8.20 10.01
CA GLU A 80 -9.36 8.79 9.10
C GLU A 80 -8.81 7.72 8.15
N GLU A 81 -8.83 8.00 6.85
CA GLU A 81 -8.25 7.09 5.86
C GLU A 81 -6.72 7.19 5.87
N LEU A 82 -6.08 6.04 6.04
CA LEU A 82 -4.63 5.90 5.93
C LEU A 82 -4.25 5.86 4.44
N SER A 83 -4.30 7.00 3.76
CA SER A 83 -3.99 7.10 2.32
C SER A 83 -2.51 7.37 2.03
N HIS A 84 -1.68 7.55 3.05
CA HIS A 84 -0.28 7.93 2.90
C HIS A 84 0.61 6.69 2.74
N ASP A 85 0.94 6.33 1.50
CA ASP A 85 1.75 5.14 1.18
C ASP A 85 3.19 5.20 1.75
N GLU A 86 3.67 6.39 2.12
CA GLU A 86 4.98 6.61 2.76
C GLU A 86 4.97 6.41 4.28
N THR A 87 3.81 6.14 4.88
CA THR A 87 3.70 5.92 6.32
C THR A 87 4.41 4.63 6.70
N MET A 88 5.35 4.71 7.64
CA MET A 88 6.05 3.54 8.16
C MET A 88 5.18 2.80 9.18
N VAL A 89 5.27 1.47 9.25
CA VAL A 89 4.70 0.62 10.32
C VAL A 89 5.10 1.18 11.70
N ALA A 90 6.25 1.86 11.79
CA ALA A 90 6.32 3.20 12.40
C ALA A 90 5.23 3.55 13.43
N THR A 91 4.32 4.28 12.84
CA THR A 91 3.43 5.21 13.47
C THR A 91 2.01 4.67 13.44
N PHE A 92 1.86 3.38 13.13
CA PHE A 92 0.56 2.76 12.99
C PHE A 92 -0.14 2.60 14.34
N PRO A 93 -1.47 2.74 14.37
CA PRO A 93 -2.24 2.25 15.49
C PRO A 93 -2.12 0.72 15.59
N ASP A 94 -2.36 0.18 16.78
CA ASP A 94 -2.35 -1.27 16.98
C ASP A 94 -3.59 -1.95 16.37
N GLU A 95 -4.63 -1.18 16.06
CA GLU A 95 -5.88 -1.61 15.43
C GLU A 95 -6.17 -0.74 14.21
N VAL A 96 -6.46 -1.37 13.08
CA VAL A 96 -6.71 -0.71 11.80
C VAL A 96 -7.96 -1.32 11.18
N PHE A 97 -8.91 -0.50 10.78
CA PHE A 97 -10.10 -0.96 10.06
C PHE A 97 -9.79 -1.12 8.58
N VAL A 98 -10.22 -2.21 7.95
CA VAL A 98 -9.94 -2.52 6.55
C VAL A 98 -11.22 -2.69 5.76
N VAL A 99 -11.23 -2.09 4.57
CA VAL A 99 -12.31 -2.19 3.59
C VAL A 99 -11.72 -2.62 2.26
N TYR A 100 -12.18 -3.76 1.76
CA TYR A 100 -11.86 -4.26 0.42
C TYR A 100 -12.92 -3.78 -0.57
N GLN A 101 -12.48 -3.10 -1.63
CA GLN A 101 -13.38 -2.60 -2.67
C GLN A 101 -12.87 -3.02 -4.04
N THR A 102 -13.76 -3.33 -4.97
CA THR A 102 -13.36 -3.51 -6.38
C THR A 102 -13.29 -2.16 -7.07
N ALA A 103 -12.13 -1.85 -7.66
CA ALA A 103 -11.91 -0.67 -8.49
C ALA A 103 -11.64 -1.09 -9.93
N GLU A 104 -12.05 -0.28 -10.92
CA GLU A 104 -11.70 -0.50 -12.31
C GLU A 104 -10.18 -0.42 -12.50
N VAL A 105 -9.60 -1.33 -13.27
CA VAL A 105 -8.22 -1.18 -13.74
C VAL A 105 -8.28 -0.09 -14.80
N ASP A 106 -7.76 1.10 -14.48
CA ASP A 106 -7.65 2.21 -15.43
C ASP A 106 -7.07 1.71 -16.75
N LYS A 107 -7.91 1.66 -17.79
CA LYS A 107 -7.51 1.36 -19.18
C LYS A 107 -6.83 2.55 -19.85
N SER A 108 -6.20 3.43 -19.06
CA SER A 108 -5.63 4.69 -19.54
C SER A 108 -4.16 4.58 -19.95
N SER A 109 -3.61 3.36 -20.05
CA SER A 109 -2.20 3.12 -20.43
C SER A 109 -2.05 2.13 -21.59
N SER A 110 -2.99 2.09 -22.53
CA SER A 110 -2.81 1.36 -23.80
C SER A 110 -3.61 2.00 -24.92
N SER A 111 -3.00 2.97 -25.61
CA SER A 111 -2.89 3.00 -27.09
C SER A 111 -2.47 4.40 -27.57
N GLY A 112 -1.16 4.60 -27.61
CA GLY A 112 -0.51 5.72 -28.29
C GLY A 112 0.88 5.32 -28.77
N SER A 113 1.09 4.02 -29.05
CA SER A 113 2.33 3.53 -29.64
C SER A 113 2.24 3.74 -31.15
N SER A 114 2.82 4.84 -31.61
CA SER A 114 3.16 5.05 -33.01
C SER A 114 3.84 3.79 -33.55
N MET A 115 3.20 3.11 -34.51
CA MET A 115 3.91 2.10 -35.29
C MET A 115 4.98 2.81 -36.12
N PRO A 116 6.26 2.42 -36.04
CA PRO A 116 7.20 2.80 -37.07
C PRO A 116 6.84 1.99 -38.32
N SER A 117 6.45 2.68 -39.39
CA SER A 117 6.30 2.10 -40.73
C SER A 117 7.64 1.51 -41.17
N LEU A 118 7.80 0.20 -41.00
CA LEU A 118 8.99 -0.59 -41.34
C LEU A 118 8.61 -1.75 -42.27
N PHE A 119 7.81 -1.46 -43.30
CA PHE A 119 7.72 -2.29 -44.49
C PHE A 119 8.04 -1.44 -45.72
N GLY A 120 9.33 -1.42 -46.05
CA GLY A 120 9.77 -1.22 -47.42
C GLY A 120 9.53 -2.50 -48.21
N SER A 121 8.87 -2.37 -49.34
CA SER A 121 8.87 -3.31 -50.47
C SER A 121 8.57 -2.39 -51.67
N ASP A 122 9.56 -1.90 -52.39
CA ASP A 122 10.26 -2.57 -53.50
C ASP A 122 9.31 -3.18 -54.54
N GLY A 123 9.46 -2.71 -55.79
CA GLY A 123 8.75 -3.15 -56.99
C GLY A 123 7.74 -2.11 -57.52
N SER A 124 7.65 -1.78 -58.81
CA SER A 124 8.41 -2.06 -60.02
C SER A 124 7.73 -1.23 -61.12
N ASP A 125 8.55 -0.63 -61.98
CA ASP A 125 8.33 -0.29 -63.40
C ASP A 125 6.92 -0.50 -64.01
N TYR A 126 6.28 0.59 -64.45
CA TYR A 126 5.60 0.71 -65.75
C TYR A 126 5.33 2.18 -66.12
#